data_AF-A0A0W0VIZ6-F1
#
_entry.id   AF-A0A0W0VIZ6-F1
#
_cell.length_a   1.000
_cell.length_b   1.000
_cell.length_c   1.000
_cell.angle_alpha   90.00
_cell.angle_beta   90.00
_cell.angle_gamma   90.00
#
_symmetry.space_group_name_H-M   'P 1'
#
loop_
_entity.id
_entity.type
_entity.pdbx_description
1 polymer ?
#
loop_
_entity_poly.entity_id
_entity_poly.type
_entity_poly.pdbx_seq_one_letter_code
_entity_poly.pdbx_strand_id
1 'polypeptide(L)'
;MLNHCKIVIIFIRAMACIVLINYSLHASTLYEHDFSKGDGGWESMLSLLDKSQIPKNHINCTISWLGLYACTIHANIIDGNNQLKSPWMLDKNHAYPGAGDLNLLTWFRPQTPIDISNAILEIDMATKDLNLKGGKLVFWFQTTTVNRKYANFALTGMPIEIPSDGKYRRVVLDLSKKQNWTCLGSSVSRSDTYECKTIEEAARNLDVNFGFIIFPVSGSPDPKVQPSGTINIRSIKISTKDKSA
;
A
#
# COMPACT_ATOMS: atom_id res chain seq x y z
N MET A 1 4.22 16.59 -83.82
CA MET A 1 5.22 17.42 -83.11
C MET A 1 4.43 18.44 -82.30
N LEU A 2 4.24 18.18 -81.00
CA LEU A 2 4.89 18.92 -79.89
C LEU A 2 4.64 20.44 -80.01
N ASN A 3 3.63 20.97 -79.31
CA ASN A 3 3.63 21.41 -77.90
C ASN A 3 3.88 22.91 -77.80
N HIS A 4 2.95 23.65 -77.20
CA HIS A 4 3.20 24.65 -76.15
C HIS A 4 1.86 25.16 -75.60
N CYS A 5 1.34 24.45 -74.59
CA CYS A 5 0.26 24.90 -73.73
C CYS A 5 0.88 25.51 -72.48
N LYS A 6 0.64 26.81 -72.22
CA LYS A 6 1.08 27.49 -71.00
C LYS A 6 0.16 27.08 -69.84
N ILE A 7 0.71 26.36 -68.86
CA ILE A 7 0.04 26.09 -67.58
C ILE A 7 0.31 27.27 -66.64
N VAL A 8 -0.76 27.89 -66.16
CA VAL A 8 -0.75 28.88 -65.08
C VAL A 8 -0.71 28.12 -63.75
N ILE A 9 0.34 28.33 -62.95
CA ILE A 9 0.44 27.79 -61.58
C ILE A 9 -0.29 28.75 -60.65
N ILE A 10 -1.42 28.30 -60.08
CA ILE A 10 -2.10 28.97 -58.97
C ILE A 10 -1.55 28.38 -57.68
N PHE A 11 -0.88 29.20 -56.87
CA PHE A 11 -0.48 28.86 -55.50
C PHE A 11 -1.70 28.91 -54.58
N ILE A 12 -2.19 27.75 -54.13
CA ILE A 12 -3.13 27.66 -53.00
C ILE A 12 -2.30 27.44 -51.74
N ARG A 13 -2.20 28.47 -50.89
CA ARG A 13 -1.68 28.35 -49.52
C ARG A 13 -2.72 27.59 -48.68
N ALA A 14 -2.53 26.29 -48.49
CA ALA A 14 -3.19 25.56 -47.42
C ALA A 14 -2.49 25.90 -46.09
N MET A 15 -3.09 26.77 -45.28
CA MET A 15 -2.74 26.92 -43.88
C MET A 15 -3.16 25.65 -43.15
N ALA A 16 -2.22 24.70 -43.01
CA ALA A 16 -2.37 23.61 -42.05
C ALA A 16 -2.29 24.21 -40.65
N CYS A 17 -3.46 24.48 -40.06
CA CYS A 17 -3.58 24.78 -38.65
C CYS A 17 -3.28 23.47 -37.91
N ILE A 18 -2.00 23.27 -37.54
CA ILE A 18 -1.62 22.20 -36.62
C ILE A 18 -2.18 22.60 -35.27
N VAL A 19 -3.38 22.11 -34.96
CA VAL A 19 -3.90 22.11 -33.60
C VAL A 19 -3.04 21.10 -32.84
N LEU A 20 -1.99 21.60 -32.18
CA LEU A 20 -1.31 20.87 -31.11
C LEU A 20 -2.31 20.73 -29.97
N ILE A 21 -3.11 19.67 -30.01
CA ILE A 21 -3.88 19.24 -28.85
C ILE A 21 -2.84 18.72 -27.86
N ASN A 22 -2.38 19.59 -26.96
CA ASN A 22 -1.66 19.19 -25.77
C ASN A 22 -2.64 18.37 -24.91
N TYR A 23 -2.71 17.07 -25.16
CA TYR A 23 -3.25 16.13 -24.18
C TYR A 23 -2.28 16.12 -23.01
N SER A 24 -2.51 16.99 -22.03
CA SER A 24 -1.98 16.77 -20.69
C SER A 24 -2.61 15.46 -20.22
N LEU A 25 -1.83 14.39 -20.31
CA LEU A 25 -2.19 13.10 -19.72
C LEU A 25 -2.14 13.30 -18.21
N HIS A 26 -3.25 13.77 -17.64
CA HIS A 26 -3.44 13.87 -16.21
C HIS A 26 -3.33 12.48 -15.57
N ALA A 27 -2.64 12.40 -14.45
CA ALA A 27 -2.56 11.24 -13.58
C ALA A 27 -3.96 10.69 -13.32
N SER A 28 -4.19 9.45 -13.73
CA SER A 28 -5.43 8.75 -13.43
C SER A 28 -5.40 8.26 -11.98
N THR A 29 -6.44 8.60 -11.22
CA THR A 29 -6.65 8.00 -9.89
C THR A 29 -6.97 6.51 -10.07
N LEU A 30 -6.18 5.67 -9.43
CA LEU A 30 -6.35 4.21 -9.40
C LEU A 30 -7.14 3.77 -8.17
N TYR A 31 -6.92 4.45 -7.05
CA TYR A 31 -7.61 4.25 -5.80
C TYR A 31 -7.61 5.54 -4.98
N GLU A 32 -8.69 5.84 -4.29
CA GLU A 32 -8.75 6.96 -3.36
C GLU A 32 -9.71 6.64 -2.22
N HIS A 33 -9.27 6.95 -1.01
CA HIS A 33 -10.11 6.85 0.17
C HIS A 33 -9.85 8.02 1.13
N ASP A 34 -10.95 8.54 1.65
CA ASP A 34 -10.99 9.61 2.63
C ASP A 34 -11.80 9.11 3.83
N PHE A 35 -11.11 8.90 4.96
CA PHE A 35 -11.68 8.30 6.16
C PHE A 35 -12.70 9.22 6.85
N SER A 36 -12.80 10.49 6.44
CA SER A 36 -13.92 11.35 6.86
C SER A 36 -15.27 10.89 6.30
N LYS A 37 -15.27 10.00 5.30
CA LYS A 37 -16.46 9.46 4.63
C LYS A 37 -16.85 8.06 5.10
N GLY A 38 -16.15 7.50 6.08
CA GLY A 38 -16.38 6.14 6.60
C GLY A 38 -15.15 5.24 6.46
N ASP A 39 -15.29 3.96 6.76
CA ASP A 39 -14.17 3.00 6.71
C ASP A 39 -13.79 2.57 5.29
N GLY A 40 -14.71 2.68 4.32
CA GLY A 40 -14.51 2.24 2.94
C GLY A 40 -14.10 0.77 2.79
N GLY A 41 -14.43 -0.09 3.76
CA GLY A 41 -14.00 -1.49 3.76
C GLY A 41 -12.53 -1.72 4.16
N TRP A 42 -11.88 -0.72 4.76
CA TRP A 42 -10.60 -0.94 5.44
C TRP A 42 -10.79 -1.75 6.72
N GLU A 43 -9.83 -2.65 6.96
CA GLU A 43 -9.77 -3.49 8.15
C GLU A 43 -8.48 -3.18 8.91
N SER A 44 -8.45 -3.47 10.21
CA SER A 44 -7.29 -3.32 11.09
C SER A 44 -7.13 -4.52 11.99
N MET A 45 -5.88 -4.80 12.38
CA MET A 45 -5.56 -5.89 13.30
C MET A 45 -5.23 -5.35 14.69
N LEU A 46 -5.90 -5.89 15.70
CA LEU A 46 -5.61 -5.65 17.10
C LEU A 46 -5.06 -6.92 17.76
N SER A 47 -3.98 -6.78 18.51
CA SER A 47 -3.59 -7.77 19.51
C SER A 47 -4.20 -7.43 20.85
N LEU A 48 -4.70 -8.43 21.57
CA LEU A 48 -5.32 -8.26 22.87
C LEU A 48 -4.78 -9.33 23.82
N LEU A 49 -4.54 -8.92 25.06
CA LEU A 49 -4.02 -9.82 26.10
C LEU A 49 -5.14 -10.67 26.69
N ASP A 50 -6.37 -10.15 26.69
CA ASP A 50 -7.51 -10.77 27.35
C ASP A 50 -8.76 -10.77 26.47
N LYS A 51 -9.55 -11.85 26.55
CA LYS A 51 -10.79 -12.03 25.79
C LYS A 51 -11.82 -10.93 26.07
N SER A 52 -11.85 -10.39 27.28
CA SER A 52 -12.73 -9.28 27.68
C SER A 52 -12.45 -7.99 26.93
N GLN A 53 -11.28 -7.85 26.31
CA GLN A 53 -10.89 -6.69 25.51
C GLN A 53 -11.36 -6.79 24.06
N ILE A 54 -11.94 -7.92 23.63
CA ILE A 54 -12.41 -8.11 22.25
C ILE A 54 -13.50 -7.08 21.95
N PRO A 55 -13.29 -6.22 20.93
CA PRO A 55 -14.29 -5.22 20.55
C PRO A 55 -15.59 -5.90 20.14
N LYS A 56 -16.74 -5.31 20.52
CA LYS A 56 -18.06 -5.85 20.14
C LYS A 56 -18.26 -5.91 18.62
N ASN A 57 -17.56 -5.06 17.86
CA ASN A 57 -17.61 -4.94 16.40
C ASN A 57 -16.46 -5.68 15.68
N HIS A 58 -15.84 -6.68 16.31
CA HIS A 58 -14.84 -7.50 15.62
C HIS A 58 -15.48 -8.31 14.50
N ILE A 59 -14.73 -8.49 13.41
CA ILE A 59 -15.10 -9.33 12.27
C ILE A 59 -14.77 -10.78 12.60
N ASN A 60 -13.53 -11.00 13.06
CA ASN A 60 -13.06 -12.29 13.54
C ASN A 60 -11.99 -12.08 14.61
N CYS A 61 -11.80 -13.08 15.45
CA CYS A 61 -10.68 -13.15 16.38
C CYS A 61 -10.13 -14.56 16.39
N THR A 62 -8.81 -14.66 16.35
CA THR A 62 -8.07 -15.92 16.51
C THR A 62 -7.10 -15.79 17.66
N ILE A 63 -6.64 -16.92 18.21
CA ILE A 63 -5.49 -16.89 19.11
C ILE A 63 -4.25 -16.94 18.22
N SER A 64 -3.47 -15.87 18.23
CA SER A 64 -2.16 -15.82 17.58
C SER A 64 -1.23 -16.85 18.21
N TRP A 65 -0.13 -17.20 17.53
CA TRP A 65 0.83 -18.18 18.08
C TRP A 65 1.48 -17.71 19.40
N LEU A 66 1.34 -16.43 19.75
CA LEU A 66 1.81 -15.86 21.02
C LEU A 66 0.85 -16.07 22.19
N GLY A 67 -0.28 -16.77 21.97
CA GLY A 67 -1.34 -16.87 22.96
C GLY A 67 -2.15 -15.59 23.13
N LEU A 68 -1.87 -14.56 22.31
CA LEU A 68 -2.63 -13.30 22.29
C LEU A 68 -3.81 -13.42 21.35
N TYR A 69 -4.94 -12.79 21.67
CA TYR A 69 -6.04 -12.66 20.72
C TYR A 69 -5.62 -11.70 19.60
N ALA A 70 -5.72 -12.14 18.34
CA ALA A 70 -5.56 -11.32 17.15
C ALA A 70 -6.93 -11.15 16.50
N CYS A 71 -7.45 -9.93 16.54
CA CYS A 71 -8.79 -9.61 16.09
C CYS A 71 -8.74 -8.71 14.86
N THR A 72 -9.41 -9.14 13.79
CA THR A 72 -9.74 -8.27 12.67
C THR A 72 -10.94 -7.41 13.06
N ILE A 73 -10.79 -6.10 12.91
CA ILE A 73 -11.86 -5.12 13.08
C ILE A 73 -12.01 -4.29 11.80
N HIS A 74 -13.17 -3.69 11.60
CA HIS A 74 -13.29 -2.56 10.67
C HIS A 74 -12.35 -1.42 11.11
N ALA A 75 -11.90 -0.60 10.17
CA ALA A 75 -11.08 0.56 10.46
C ALA A 75 -11.74 1.41 11.57
N ASN A 76 -10.94 1.77 12.56
CA ASN A 76 -11.43 2.48 13.74
C ASN A 76 -11.51 3.97 13.43
N ILE A 77 -12.64 4.41 12.87
CA ILE A 77 -12.82 5.78 12.40
C ILE A 77 -13.16 6.71 13.58
N ILE A 78 -12.21 7.58 13.92
CA ILE A 78 -12.34 8.60 14.98
C ILE A 78 -12.03 9.96 14.37
N ASP A 79 -12.98 10.89 14.47
CA ASP A 79 -12.86 12.26 13.93
C ASP A 79 -12.45 12.30 12.45
N GLY A 80 -12.95 11.34 11.66
CA GLY A 80 -12.65 11.19 10.25
C GLY A 80 -11.28 10.60 9.93
N ASN A 81 -10.67 9.87 10.87
CA ASN A 81 -9.37 9.24 10.68
C ASN A 81 -9.43 7.76 11.05
N ASN A 82 -8.78 6.91 10.27
CA ASN A 82 -8.48 5.56 10.72
C ASN A 82 -7.40 5.61 11.80
N GLN A 83 -7.79 5.40 13.05
CA GLN A 83 -6.90 5.41 14.20
C GLN A 83 -6.39 4.00 14.49
N LEU A 84 -5.11 3.79 14.17
CA LEU A 84 -4.38 2.55 14.41
C LEU A 84 -3.65 2.66 15.73
N LYS A 85 -4.12 1.95 16.76
CA LYS A 85 -3.54 1.96 18.10
C LYS A 85 -2.93 0.61 18.44
N SER A 86 -1.68 0.63 18.90
CA SER A 86 -0.99 -0.57 19.38
C SER A 86 -1.67 -1.17 20.64
N PRO A 87 -1.51 -2.48 20.92
CA PRO A 87 -0.61 -3.40 20.22
C PRO A 87 -1.22 -3.94 18.91
N TRP A 88 -0.38 -3.96 17.88
CA TRP A 88 -0.73 -4.51 16.57
C TRP A 88 -0.37 -5.98 16.49
N MET A 89 -1.07 -6.74 15.66
CA MET A 89 -0.79 -8.16 15.48
C MET A 89 0.62 -8.39 14.97
N LEU A 90 1.42 -9.15 15.72
CA LEU A 90 2.65 -9.75 15.21
C LEU A 90 2.26 -10.86 14.23
N ASP A 91 2.79 -10.80 13.02
CA ASP A 91 2.65 -11.80 11.97
C ASP A 91 4.00 -12.48 11.67
N LYS A 92 4.05 -13.81 11.82
CA LYS A 92 5.20 -14.70 11.59
C LYS A 92 5.12 -15.46 10.28
N ASN A 93 4.11 -15.19 9.46
CA ASN A 93 3.91 -15.88 8.19
C ASN A 93 5.15 -15.79 7.28
N HIS A 94 5.95 -14.75 7.45
CA HIS A 94 7.16 -14.43 6.69
C HIS A 94 8.45 -14.57 7.50
N ALA A 95 8.40 -15.20 8.69
CA ALA A 95 9.57 -15.51 9.52
C ALA A 95 10.61 -16.33 8.74
N TYR A 96 11.85 -16.41 9.26
CA TYR A 96 12.94 -17.18 8.65
C TYR A 96 12.46 -18.58 8.21
N PRO A 97 12.76 -19.01 6.96
CA PRO A 97 13.69 -18.45 5.98
C PRO A 97 13.17 -17.26 5.15
N GLY A 98 11.95 -16.77 5.41
CA GLY A 98 11.42 -15.54 4.82
C GLY A 98 12.14 -14.28 5.33
N ALA A 99 11.61 -13.11 4.98
CA ALA A 99 12.25 -11.83 5.26
C ALA A 99 12.23 -11.41 6.74
N GLY A 100 11.36 -12.01 7.56
CA GLY A 100 11.25 -11.76 8.99
C GLY A 100 9.81 -11.48 9.45
N ASP A 101 9.68 -11.15 10.72
CA ASP A 101 8.39 -10.88 11.35
C ASP A 101 7.94 -9.44 11.10
N LEU A 102 6.63 -9.21 11.09
CA LEU A 102 6.02 -7.89 10.87
C LEU A 102 4.88 -7.63 11.85
N ASN A 103 4.55 -6.36 12.10
CA ASN A 103 3.26 -6.00 12.66
C ASN A 103 2.31 -5.60 11.54
N LEU A 104 1.15 -6.27 11.43
CA LEU A 104 0.10 -5.90 10.48
C LEU A 104 -0.78 -4.82 11.13
N LEU A 105 -0.89 -3.65 10.49
CA LEU A 105 -1.61 -2.51 11.06
C LEU A 105 -3.03 -2.42 10.50
N THR A 106 -3.12 -2.24 9.19
CA THR A 106 -4.39 -2.04 8.47
C THR A 106 -4.23 -2.46 7.01
N TRP A 107 -5.32 -2.91 6.40
CA TRP A 107 -5.35 -3.28 5.00
C TRP A 107 -6.71 -3.02 4.37
N PHE A 108 -6.72 -3.01 3.05
CA PHE A 108 -7.90 -2.98 2.21
C PHE A 108 -7.77 -4.05 1.13
N ARG A 109 -8.89 -4.71 0.84
CA ARG A 109 -9.01 -5.65 -0.29
C ARG A 109 -9.63 -4.92 -1.49
N PRO A 110 -8.88 -4.75 -2.59
CA PRO A 110 -9.45 -4.14 -3.78
C PRO A 110 -10.53 -5.04 -4.39
N GLN A 111 -11.59 -4.43 -4.90
CA GLN A 111 -12.67 -5.14 -5.60
C GLN A 111 -12.26 -5.57 -7.02
N THR A 112 -11.30 -4.85 -7.60
CA THR A 112 -10.72 -5.11 -8.92
C THR A 112 -9.21 -4.94 -8.84
N PRO A 113 -8.41 -5.74 -9.56
CA PRO A 113 -6.96 -5.60 -9.54
C PRO A 113 -6.48 -4.19 -9.89
N ILE A 114 -5.45 -3.74 -9.18
CA ILE A 114 -4.83 -2.42 -9.39
C ILE A 114 -3.41 -2.63 -9.93
N ASP A 115 -3.08 -1.97 -11.04
CA ASP A 115 -1.71 -1.91 -11.55
C ASP A 115 -0.95 -0.74 -10.90
N ILE A 116 -0.08 -1.05 -9.95
CA ILE A 116 0.77 -0.08 -9.25
C ILE A 116 2.20 0.00 -9.82
N SER A 117 2.48 -0.66 -10.95
CA SER A 117 3.83 -0.73 -11.53
C SER A 117 4.40 0.63 -11.95
N ASN A 118 3.53 1.61 -12.20
CA ASN A 118 3.89 3.00 -12.50
C ASN A 118 3.02 3.99 -11.70
N ALA A 119 2.92 3.77 -10.39
CA ALA A 119 2.06 4.56 -9.51
C ALA A 119 2.81 5.40 -8.48
N ILE A 120 2.11 6.43 -7.97
CA ILE A 120 2.43 7.17 -6.76
C ILE A 120 1.38 6.84 -5.70
N LEU A 121 1.82 6.72 -4.46
CA LEU A 121 0.97 6.66 -3.29
C LEU A 121 1.10 7.95 -2.48
N GLU A 122 -0.01 8.65 -2.30
CA GLU A 122 -0.13 9.80 -1.40
C GLU A 122 -0.90 9.40 -0.15
N ILE A 123 -0.42 9.80 1.02
CA ILE A 123 -1.03 9.50 2.31
C ILE A 123 -1.05 10.76 3.15
N ASP A 124 -2.19 11.12 3.75
CA ASP A 124 -2.24 12.15 4.78
C ASP A 124 -2.33 11.49 6.16
N MET A 125 -1.29 11.66 6.98
CA MET A 125 -1.18 10.93 8.25
C MET A 125 -0.40 11.67 9.32
N ALA A 126 -0.66 11.31 10.58
CA ALA A 126 -0.06 11.88 11.77
C ALA A 126 0.26 10.81 12.81
N THR A 127 1.28 11.04 13.65
CA THR A 127 1.61 10.17 14.78
C THR A 127 1.88 11.03 16.02
N LYS A 128 1.62 10.51 17.22
CA LYS A 128 1.81 11.27 18.48
C LYS A 128 2.82 10.62 19.45
N ASP A 129 2.89 9.30 19.44
CA ASP A 129 3.62 8.49 20.43
C ASP A 129 4.22 7.22 19.79
N LEU A 130 4.61 7.31 18.51
CA LEU A 130 5.06 6.16 17.75
C LEU A 130 6.50 5.78 18.12
N ASN A 131 6.68 4.56 18.61
CA ASN A 131 7.97 3.93 18.80
C ASN A 131 8.05 2.65 17.96
N LEU A 132 8.90 2.67 16.93
CA LEU A 132 9.03 1.57 15.98
C LEU A 132 9.95 0.43 16.43
N LYS A 133 10.67 0.58 17.56
CA LYS A 133 11.60 -0.44 18.09
C LYS A 133 12.61 -0.97 17.07
N GLY A 134 13.13 -0.09 16.23
CA GLY A 134 14.09 -0.43 15.17
C GLY A 134 13.45 -0.93 13.86
N GLY A 135 12.14 -1.20 13.84
CA GLY A 135 11.39 -1.46 12.63
C GLY A 135 11.12 -0.18 11.82
N LYS A 136 10.52 -0.35 10.65
CA LYS A 136 10.14 0.75 9.76
C LYS A 136 8.66 0.65 9.40
N LEU A 137 7.95 1.77 9.45
CA LEU A 137 6.61 1.87 8.88
C LEU A 137 6.73 1.89 7.37
N VAL A 138 6.08 0.95 6.68
CA VAL A 138 6.19 0.79 5.23
C VAL A 138 4.84 0.48 4.61
N PHE A 139 4.70 0.84 3.33
CA PHE A 139 3.61 0.35 2.50
C PHE A 139 3.84 -1.13 2.15
N TRP A 140 2.77 -1.91 2.17
CA TRP A 140 2.76 -3.33 1.89
C TRP A 140 1.61 -3.71 0.97
N PHE A 141 1.82 -4.72 0.13
CA PHE A 141 0.74 -5.36 -0.61
C PHE A 141 0.94 -6.86 -0.77
N GLN A 142 -0.16 -7.51 -1.12
CA GLN A 142 -0.28 -8.93 -1.41
C GLN A 142 -0.99 -9.12 -2.75
N THR A 143 -0.51 -10.08 -3.53
CA THR A 143 -1.09 -10.46 -4.83
C THR A 143 -1.17 -11.97 -4.98
N THR A 144 -2.12 -12.44 -5.78
CA THR A 144 -2.23 -13.84 -6.18
C THR A 144 -1.16 -14.19 -7.21
N THR A 145 -0.54 -15.35 -7.04
CA THR A 145 0.44 -15.91 -7.97
C THR A 145 -0.21 -16.93 -8.91
N VAL A 146 0.48 -17.26 -10.01
CA VAL A 146 0.05 -18.32 -10.94
C VAL A 146 -0.11 -19.70 -10.27
N ASN A 147 0.60 -19.93 -9.16
CA ASN A 147 0.52 -21.16 -8.38
C ASN A 147 -0.64 -21.17 -7.37
N ARG A 148 -1.52 -20.16 -7.41
CA ARG A 148 -2.60 -19.92 -6.41
C ARG A 148 -2.08 -19.73 -4.98
N LYS A 149 -0.82 -19.33 -4.83
CA LYS A 149 -0.23 -18.83 -3.60
C LYS A 149 -0.27 -17.30 -3.57
N TYR A 150 0.13 -16.71 -2.45
CA TYR A 150 0.24 -15.26 -2.33
C TYR A 150 1.69 -14.80 -2.30
N ALA A 151 2.00 -13.75 -3.07
CA ALA A 151 3.26 -13.03 -2.95
C ALA A 151 3.02 -11.74 -2.16
N ASN A 152 3.90 -11.48 -1.20
CA ASN A 152 3.81 -10.33 -0.29
C ASN A 152 5.04 -9.45 -0.46
N PHE A 153 4.83 -8.15 -0.58
CA PHE A 153 5.89 -7.18 -0.80
C PHE A 153 5.77 -6.00 0.15
N ALA A 154 6.92 -5.54 0.65
CA ALA A 154 7.04 -4.35 1.46
C ALA A 154 7.98 -3.35 0.77
N LEU A 155 7.61 -2.05 0.76
CA LEU A 155 8.41 -0.97 0.18
C LEU A 155 9.51 -0.52 1.15
N THR A 156 10.44 -1.41 1.47
CA THR A 156 11.46 -1.24 2.51
C THR A 156 12.53 -0.18 2.17
N GLY A 157 12.75 0.10 0.88
CA GLY A 157 13.68 1.13 0.41
C GLY A 157 13.15 2.56 0.51
N MET A 158 11.86 2.74 0.83
CA MET A 158 11.22 4.05 1.05
C MET A 158 10.30 3.99 2.28
N PRO A 159 10.87 3.90 3.50
CA PRO A 159 10.07 3.91 4.71
C PRO A 159 9.33 5.24 4.89
N ILE A 160 8.19 5.16 5.57
CA ILE A 160 7.37 6.32 5.89
C ILE A 160 7.93 6.98 7.16
N GLU A 161 8.46 8.19 7.02
CA GLU A 161 9.00 8.97 8.13
C GLU A 161 8.02 10.07 8.55
N ILE A 162 7.44 9.94 9.74
CA ILE A 162 6.52 10.92 10.31
C ILE A 162 6.91 11.19 11.76
N PRO A 163 7.28 12.44 12.07
CA PRO A 163 7.54 12.85 13.45
C PRO A 163 6.33 12.68 14.35
N SER A 164 6.60 12.35 15.61
CA SER A 164 5.60 12.18 16.66
C SER A 164 5.19 13.52 17.29
N ASP A 165 4.82 14.49 16.46
CA ASP A 165 4.36 15.83 16.87
C ASP A 165 2.84 16.00 16.79
N GLY A 166 2.12 14.94 16.37
CA GLY A 166 0.67 14.94 16.19
C GLY A 166 0.18 15.70 14.96
N LYS A 167 1.07 16.26 14.13
CA LYS A 167 0.69 17.04 12.95
C LYS A 167 0.55 16.16 11.73
N TYR A 168 -0.47 16.45 10.94
CA TYR A 168 -0.69 15.78 9.66
C TYR A 168 0.36 16.19 8.64
N ARG A 169 0.85 15.21 7.90
CA ARG A 169 1.79 15.38 6.81
C ARG A 169 1.33 14.55 5.63
N ARG A 170 1.44 15.15 4.46
CA ARG A 170 1.35 14.41 3.20
C ARG A 170 2.67 13.68 2.96
N VAL A 171 2.59 12.36 2.88
CA VAL A 171 3.67 11.46 2.46
C VAL A 171 3.41 11.06 1.01
N VAL A 172 4.46 11.09 0.19
CA VAL A 172 4.38 10.70 -1.23
C VAL A 172 5.42 9.62 -1.48
N LEU A 173 4.98 8.42 -1.86
CA LEU A 173 5.84 7.28 -2.15
C LEU A 173 5.79 6.92 -3.63
N ASP A 174 6.96 6.65 -4.18
CA ASP A 174 7.10 6.21 -5.57
C ASP A 174 7.07 4.69 -5.66
N LEU A 175 5.91 4.14 -6.04
CA LEU A 175 5.71 2.70 -6.12
C LEU A 175 6.44 2.07 -7.32
N SER A 176 6.87 2.87 -8.30
CA SER A 176 7.53 2.38 -9.50
C SER A 176 9.02 2.04 -9.30
N LYS A 177 9.60 2.34 -8.13
CA LYS A 177 11.02 2.09 -7.82
C LYS A 177 11.23 0.65 -7.35
N LYS A 178 11.33 -0.26 -8.33
CA LYS A 178 11.44 -1.71 -8.15
C LYS A 178 12.47 -2.16 -7.10
N GLN A 179 13.64 -1.52 -7.06
CA GLN A 179 14.72 -1.85 -6.12
C GLN A 179 14.37 -1.57 -4.65
N ASN A 180 13.31 -0.78 -4.40
CA ASN A 180 12.88 -0.46 -3.05
C ASN A 180 11.91 -1.50 -2.46
N TRP A 181 11.53 -2.51 -3.25
CA TRP A 181 10.62 -3.56 -2.82
C TRP A 181 11.37 -4.78 -2.32
N THR A 182 10.93 -5.30 -1.17
CA THR A 182 11.39 -6.58 -0.63
C THR A 182 10.24 -7.56 -0.69
N CYS A 183 10.45 -8.70 -1.36
CA CYS A 183 9.55 -9.83 -1.21
C CYS A 183 9.71 -10.41 0.20
N LEU A 184 8.60 -10.61 0.89
CA LEU A 184 8.61 -11.11 2.27
C LEU A 184 8.83 -12.64 2.34
N GLY A 185 8.65 -13.35 1.23
CA GLY A 185 8.84 -14.80 1.17
C GLY A 185 7.86 -15.54 2.07
N SER A 186 8.31 -16.65 2.64
CA SER A 186 7.48 -17.50 3.48
C SER A 186 8.29 -18.13 4.61
N SER A 187 7.65 -18.24 5.78
CA SER A 187 8.10 -19.15 6.83
C SER A 187 7.93 -20.61 6.38
N VAL A 188 8.66 -21.52 7.03
CA VAL A 188 8.56 -22.96 6.73
C VAL A 188 7.11 -23.45 6.80
N SER A 189 6.39 -23.05 7.85
CA SER A 189 5.00 -23.44 8.12
C SER A 189 3.96 -22.83 7.18
N ARG A 190 4.35 -21.85 6.36
CA ARG A 190 3.46 -21.19 5.40
C ARG A 190 3.92 -21.35 3.95
N SER A 191 4.85 -22.27 3.70
CA SER A 191 5.44 -22.49 2.37
C SER A 191 4.43 -22.99 1.33
N ASP A 192 3.30 -23.54 1.77
CA ASP A 192 2.15 -23.90 0.94
C ASP A 192 1.28 -22.70 0.53
N THR A 193 1.34 -21.61 1.30
CA THR A 193 0.48 -20.44 1.20
C THR A 193 1.18 -19.26 0.53
N TYR A 194 2.45 -19.02 0.87
CA TYR A 194 3.22 -17.87 0.38
C TYR A 194 4.42 -18.29 -0.46
N GLU A 195 4.76 -17.45 -1.44
CA GLU A 195 5.98 -17.57 -2.24
C GLU A 195 6.49 -16.18 -2.68
N CYS A 196 7.68 -16.14 -3.28
CA CYS A 196 8.19 -14.94 -3.94
C CYS A 196 7.98 -14.97 -5.45
N LYS A 197 7.83 -13.76 -6.01
CA LYS A 197 7.87 -13.47 -7.44
C LYS A 197 8.74 -12.24 -7.69
N THR A 198 8.87 -11.86 -8.95
CA THR A 198 9.46 -10.55 -9.28
C THR A 198 8.47 -9.45 -8.92
N ILE A 199 8.97 -8.27 -8.54
CA ILE A 199 8.12 -7.13 -8.26
C ILE A 199 7.39 -6.66 -9.54
N GLU A 200 7.99 -6.87 -10.71
CA GLU A 200 7.40 -6.58 -12.01
C GLU A 200 6.10 -7.31 -12.28
N GLU A 201 6.05 -8.59 -11.93
CA GLU A 201 4.86 -9.41 -12.06
C GLU A 201 3.83 -9.01 -11.01
N ALA A 202 4.28 -8.86 -9.76
CA ALA A 202 3.40 -8.64 -8.63
C ALA A 202 2.70 -7.27 -8.65
N ALA A 203 3.43 -6.21 -9.02
CA ALA A 203 2.92 -4.84 -9.02
C ALA A 203 1.82 -4.59 -10.07
N ARG A 204 1.70 -5.44 -11.09
CA ARG A 204 0.67 -5.30 -12.15
C ARG A 204 -0.71 -5.79 -11.74
N ASN A 205 -0.78 -6.59 -10.67
CA ASN A 205 -2.00 -7.29 -10.28
C ASN A 205 -2.19 -7.25 -8.77
N LEU A 206 -2.25 -6.05 -8.18
CA LEU A 206 -2.60 -5.92 -6.76
C LEU A 206 -4.09 -6.26 -6.61
N ASP A 207 -4.39 -7.51 -6.21
CA ASP A 207 -5.73 -8.08 -6.21
C ASP A 207 -6.15 -8.67 -4.85
N VAL A 208 -5.25 -8.81 -3.87
CA VAL A 208 -5.57 -9.44 -2.58
C VAL A 208 -5.71 -8.42 -1.47
N ASN A 209 -4.62 -7.79 -1.03
CA ASN A 209 -4.64 -6.83 0.07
C ASN A 209 -3.55 -5.78 -0.15
N PHE A 210 -3.76 -4.55 0.33
CA PHE A 210 -2.69 -3.59 0.55
C PHE A 210 -2.92 -2.75 1.79
N GLY A 211 -1.87 -2.16 2.32
CA GLY A 211 -1.96 -1.31 3.49
C GLY A 211 -0.61 -1.02 4.10
N PHE A 212 -0.55 -1.03 5.43
CA PHE A 212 0.63 -0.62 6.17
C PHE A 212 1.04 -1.66 7.20
N ILE A 213 2.35 -1.87 7.29
CA ILE A 213 2.99 -2.77 8.25
C ILE A 213 4.16 -2.05 8.92
N ILE A 214 4.61 -2.58 10.06
CA ILE A 214 5.93 -2.26 10.61
C ILE A 214 6.83 -3.47 10.37
N PHE A 215 7.97 -3.25 9.70
CA PHE A 215 8.88 -4.32 9.30
C PHE A 215 10.34 -3.84 9.22
N PRO A 216 11.34 -4.69 9.57
CA PRO A 216 11.18 -5.92 10.35
C PRO A 216 10.88 -5.60 11.82
N VAL A 217 10.34 -6.56 12.56
CA VAL A 217 10.14 -6.44 14.01
C VAL A 217 10.71 -7.65 14.75
N SER A 218 10.77 -7.57 16.08
CA SER A 218 11.16 -8.70 16.91
C SER A 218 10.13 -9.83 16.80
N GLY A 219 10.60 -11.07 16.74
CA GLY A 219 9.73 -12.26 16.85
C GLY A 219 9.24 -12.57 18.26
N SER A 220 9.64 -11.78 19.25
CA SER A 220 9.22 -11.93 20.64
C SER A 220 7.86 -11.29 20.89
N PRO A 221 6.93 -11.93 21.65
CA PRO A 221 5.69 -11.30 22.08
C PRO A 221 5.87 -10.14 23.06
N ASP A 222 7.05 -9.98 23.66
CA ASP A 222 7.23 -9.04 24.77
C ASP A 222 6.87 -7.61 24.30
N PRO A 223 5.84 -6.98 24.89
CA PRO A 223 5.42 -5.63 24.52
C PRO A 223 6.55 -4.60 24.62
N LYS A 224 7.59 -4.84 25.43
CA LYS A 224 8.73 -3.92 25.58
C LYS A 224 9.61 -3.83 24.33
N VAL A 225 9.64 -4.89 23.52
CA VAL A 225 10.41 -4.95 22.28
C VAL A 225 9.54 -4.84 21.02
N GLN A 226 8.22 -4.78 21.20
CA GLN A 226 7.27 -4.58 20.11
C GLN A 226 7.02 -3.09 19.81
N PRO A 227 6.78 -2.73 18.54
CA PRO A 227 6.34 -1.39 18.19
C PRO A 227 5.08 -0.98 18.95
N SER A 228 4.98 0.31 19.28
CA SER A 228 3.86 0.86 20.03
C SER A 228 3.54 2.29 19.63
N GLY A 229 2.33 2.74 19.95
CA GLY A 229 1.85 4.09 19.73
C GLY A 229 0.58 4.15 18.91
N THR A 230 0.32 5.33 18.36
CA THR A 230 -0.88 5.68 17.61
C THR A 230 -0.50 6.29 16.26
N ILE A 231 -1.10 5.77 15.20
CA ILE A 231 -1.01 6.30 13.84
C ILE A 231 -2.43 6.69 13.41
N ASN A 232 -2.62 7.92 12.96
CA ASN A 232 -3.86 8.37 12.36
C ASN A 232 -3.67 8.55 10.86
N ILE A 233 -4.53 7.93 10.06
CA ILE A 233 -4.56 8.10 8.61
C ILE A 233 -5.86 8.80 8.26
N ARG A 234 -5.77 9.93 7.56
CA ARG A 234 -6.93 10.69 7.09
C ARG A 234 -7.32 10.28 5.69
N SER A 235 -6.36 10.16 4.79
CA SER A 235 -6.63 9.79 3.40
C SER A 235 -5.48 9.04 2.77
N ILE A 236 -5.83 8.24 1.75
CA ILE A 236 -4.93 7.43 0.94
C ILE A 236 -5.34 7.60 -0.51
N LYS A 237 -4.38 7.87 -1.39
CA LYS A 237 -4.62 7.94 -2.82
C LYS A 237 -3.50 7.24 -3.58
N ILE A 238 -3.86 6.41 -4.54
CA ILE A 238 -2.95 5.82 -5.51
C ILE A 238 -3.34 6.39 -6.88
N SER A 239 -2.36 6.94 -7.59
CA SER A 239 -2.56 7.43 -8.95
C SER A 239 -1.44 6.97 -9.86
N THR A 240 -1.69 6.92 -11.17
CA THR A 240 -0.60 6.76 -12.13
C THR A 240 0.36 7.94 -12.03
N LYS A 241 1.63 7.67 -12.29
CA LYS A 241 2.56 8.75 -12.59
C LYS A 241 2.16 9.36 -13.92
N ASP A 242 2.10 10.69 -13.96
CA ASP A 242 2.15 11.42 -15.21
C ASP A 242 3.33 10.87 -16.01
N LYS A 243 3.08 10.45 -17.25
CA LYS A 243 4.17 10.30 -18.20
C LYS A 243 4.66 11.72 -18.45
N SER A 244 5.61 12.18 -17.63
CA SER A 244 6.37 13.38 -17.94
C SER A 244 6.87 13.20 -19.38
N ALA A 245 6.34 14.05 -20.27
CA ALA A 245 6.62 14.07 -21.69
C ALA A 245 8.12 14.19 -21.98
#